data_AF-A0A6N8XR95-F1
#
_entry.id   AF-A0A6N8XR95-F1
#
_cell.length_a   1.000
_cell.length_b   1.000
_cell.length_c   1.000
_cell.angle_alpha   90.00
_cell.angle_beta   90.00
_cell.angle_gamma   90.00
#
_symmetry.space_group_name_H-M   'P 1'
#
loop_
_entity.id
_entity.type
_entity.pdbx_description
1 polymer ?
#
loop_
_entity_poly.entity_id
_entity_poly.type
_entity_poly.pdbx_seq_one_letter_code
_entity_poly.pdbx_strand_id
1 'polypeptide(L)'
;MPEKSTHRRAKNRAAGPGGRTEVPLRGKQRLDALTKGGGRATEVERSGSSAGLSAAAQRLKKSGAPQKVLQVPQKDMGSAVKAMRKAGIGGTVKNMGRTKRWRVRRPGK
;
A
#
# COMPACT_ATOMS: atom_id res chain seq x y z
N MET A 1 -17.42 -13.05 -2.35
CA MET A 1 -17.82 -11.73 -1.80
C MET A 1 -17.35 -10.64 -2.75
N PRO A 2 -18.23 -9.75 -3.23
CA PRO A 2 -17.83 -8.62 -4.07
C PRO A 2 -16.95 -7.65 -3.25
N GLU A 3 -15.94 -7.08 -3.89
CA GLU A 3 -15.10 -6.05 -3.28
C GLU A 3 -15.99 -4.90 -2.75
N LYS A 4 -15.88 -4.59 -1.45
CA LYS A 4 -16.66 -3.49 -0.85
C LYS A 4 -16.40 -2.21 -1.66
N SER A 5 -17.45 -1.52 -2.08
CA SER A 5 -17.39 -0.27 -2.88
C SER A 5 -16.41 0.77 -2.33
N THR A 6 -16.26 0.80 -1.00
CA THR A 6 -15.34 1.66 -0.29
C THR A 6 -13.87 1.34 -0.57
N HIS A 7 -13.51 0.08 -0.86
CA HIS A 7 -12.15 -0.34 -1.18
C HIS A 7 -11.76 0.13 -2.57
N ARG A 8 -12.65 -0.11 -3.56
CA ARG A 8 -12.53 0.45 -4.92
C ARG A 8 -12.37 1.97 -4.91
N ARG A 9 -13.16 2.69 -4.11
CA ARG A 9 -13.02 4.15 -3.94
C ARG A 9 -11.66 4.55 -3.37
N ALA A 10 -11.12 3.78 -2.42
CA ALA A 10 -9.80 4.04 -1.85
C ALA A 10 -8.69 3.84 -2.89
N LYS A 11 -8.76 2.76 -3.69
CA LYS A 11 -7.84 2.51 -4.82
C LYS A 11 -7.85 3.68 -5.81
N ASN A 12 -9.03 4.04 -6.32
CA ASN A 12 -9.18 5.13 -7.29
C ASN A 12 -8.61 6.45 -6.77
N ARG A 13 -8.90 6.77 -5.49
CA ARG A 13 -8.42 8.00 -4.88
C ARG A 13 -6.92 7.97 -4.57
N ALA A 14 -6.34 6.79 -4.34
CA ALA A 14 -4.91 6.62 -4.17
C ALA A 14 -4.14 6.78 -5.48
N ALA A 15 -4.70 6.29 -6.59
CA ALA A 15 -4.14 6.42 -7.94
C ALA A 15 -4.13 7.90 -8.41
N GLY A 16 -5.20 8.64 -8.11
CA GLY A 16 -5.33 10.05 -8.51
C GLY A 16 -5.59 10.22 -10.01
N PRO A 17 -5.66 11.48 -10.50
CA PRO A 17 -5.93 11.77 -11.91
C PRO A 17 -4.89 11.11 -12.83
N GLY A 18 -5.36 10.31 -13.80
CA GLY A 18 -4.50 9.58 -14.75
C GLY A 18 -3.66 8.45 -14.13
N GLY A 19 -3.90 8.09 -12.87
CA GLY A 19 -3.33 6.90 -12.24
C GLY A 19 -4.07 5.62 -12.63
N ARG A 20 -3.44 4.48 -12.38
CA ARG A 20 -4.01 3.16 -12.68
C ARG A 20 -4.31 2.44 -11.37
N THR A 21 -5.45 1.77 -11.30
CA THR A 21 -5.76 0.82 -10.24
C THR A 21 -5.58 -0.60 -10.73
N GLU A 22 -5.40 -1.54 -9.80
CA GLU A 22 -5.29 -2.98 -10.12
C GLU A 22 -4.16 -3.29 -11.11
N VAL A 23 -3.02 -2.61 -10.95
CA VAL A 23 -1.89 -2.71 -11.86
C VAL A 23 -1.29 -4.11 -11.77
N PRO A 24 -1.18 -4.86 -12.88
CA PRO A 24 -0.62 -6.20 -12.84
C PRO A 24 0.84 -6.18 -12.38
N LEU A 25 1.16 -7.08 -11.46
CA LEU A 25 2.51 -7.39 -11.00
C LEU A 25 2.91 -8.77 -11.51
N ARG A 26 4.21 -9.07 -11.52
CA ARG A 26 4.70 -10.42 -11.86
C ARG A 26 4.06 -11.49 -10.97
N GLY A 27 3.64 -12.59 -11.57
CA GLY A 27 3.07 -13.75 -10.87
C GLY A 27 1.58 -13.64 -10.54
N LYS A 28 0.75 -13.11 -11.47
CA LYS A 28 -0.72 -12.98 -11.33
C LYS A 28 -1.17 -12.11 -10.13
N GLN A 29 -0.27 -11.33 -9.55
CA GLN A 29 -0.60 -10.39 -8.47
C GLN A 29 -1.01 -9.04 -9.05
N ARG A 30 -1.70 -8.22 -8.26
CA ARG A 30 -2.10 -6.86 -8.63
C ARG A 30 -1.70 -5.88 -7.53
N LEU A 31 -1.26 -4.70 -7.93
CA LEU A 31 -1.06 -3.54 -7.07
C LEU A 31 -2.35 -2.72 -7.06
N ASP A 32 -2.80 -2.29 -5.89
CA ASP A 32 -4.06 -1.57 -5.74
C ASP A 32 -4.10 -0.25 -6.53
N ALA A 33 -3.04 0.56 -6.43
CA ALA A 33 -2.97 1.84 -7.10
C ALA A 33 -1.53 2.28 -7.44
N LEU A 34 -1.38 2.89 -8.62
CA LEU A 34 -0.16 3.52 -9.09
C LEU A 34 -0.49 4.90 -9.67
N THR A 35 0.25 5.94 -9.28
CA THR A 35 0.06 7.26 -9.86
C THR A 35 0.48 7.32 -11.33
N LYS A 36 -0.02 8.34 -12.05
CA LYS A 36 0.49 8.68 -13.39
C LYS A 36 2.03 8.78 -13.33
N GLY A 37 2.71 8.15 -14.29
CA GLY A 37 4.18 8.11 -14.35
C GLY A 37 4.86 7.17 -13.35
N GLY A 38 4.13 6.38 -12.55
CA GLY A 38 4.72 5.33 -11.72
C GLY A 38 5.47 5.79 -10.46
N GLY A 39 5.46 7.09 -10.15
CA GLY A 39 6.22 7.65 -9.02
C GLY A 39 5.77 7.19 -7.64
N ARG A 40 4.50 6.80 -7.47
CA ARG A 40 3.95 6.34 -6.18
C ARG A 40 3.04 5.13 -6.32
N ALA A 41 3.45 4.03 -5.69
CA ALA A 41 2.64 2.84 -5.50
C ALA A 41 1.91 2.90 -4.15
N THR A 42 0.63 2.50 -4.14
CA THR A 42 -0.19 2.46 -2.93
C THR A 42 -0.92 1.14 -2.82
N GLU A 43 -0.87 0.51 -1.64
CA GLU A 43 -1.69 -0.62 -1.24
C GLU A 43 -2.65 -0.20 -0.14
N VAL A 44 -3.87 -0.73 -0.17
CA VAL A 44 -4.92 -0.47 0.81
C VAL A 44 -5.23 -1.80 1.51
N GLU A 45 -4.82 -1.95 2.76
CA GLU A 45 -5.13 -3.16 3.54
C GLU A 45 -6.09 -2.80 4.67
N ARG A 46 -7.30 -3.37 4.64
CA ARG A 46 -8.40 -3.02 5.56
C ARG A 46 -8.72 -4.07 6.60
N SER A 47 -8.28 -5.31 6.41
CA SER A 47 -8.54 -6.39 7.35
C SER A 47 -7.74 -6.22 8.63
N GLY A 48 -6.60 -5.52 8.58
CA GLY A 48 -5.65 -5.45 9.69
C GLY A 48 -4.90 -6.76 9.95
N SER A 49 -5.14 -7.80 9.14
CA SER A 49 -4.51 -9.10 9.32
C SER A 49 -3.00 -9.03 9.03
N SER A 50 -2.20 -9.69 9.87
CA SER A 50 -0.74 -9.75 9.69
C SER A 50 -0.33 -10.32 8.33
N ALA A 51 -1.08 -11.31 7.82
CA ALA A 51 -0.89 -11.89 6.50
C ALA A 51 -1.18 -10.88 5.39
N GLY A 52 -2.30 -10.15 5.47
CA GLY A 52 -2.66 -9.10 4.50
C GLY A 52 -1.64 -7.96 4.47
N LEU A 53 -1.23 -7.47 5.65
CA LEU A 53 -0.22 -6.41 5.77
C LEU A 53 1.13 -6.83 5.17
N SER A 54 1.54 -8.08 5.39
CA SER A 54 2.77 -8.63 4.82
C SER A 54 2.65 -8.77 3.30
N ALA A 55 1.53 -9.26 2.78
CA ALA A 55 1.28 -9.38 1.35
C ALA A 55 1.28 -8.01 0.66
N ALA A 56 0.63 -7.02 1.26
CA ALA A 56 0.61 -5.63 0.78
C ALA A 56 2.04 -5.03 0.73
N ALA A 57 2.83 -5.22 1.79
CA ALA A 57 4.24 -4.80 1.79
C ALA A 57 5.05 -5.47 0.66
N GLN A 58 4.84 -6.76 0.40
CA GLN A 58 5.50 -7.47 -0.70
C GLN A 58 5.06 -6.96 -2.07
N ARG A 59 3.77 -6.66 -2.28
CA ARG A 59 3.29 -6.04 -3.53
C ARG A 59 3.93 -4.67 -3.75
N LEU A 60 4.01 -3.85 -2.71
CA LEU A 60 4.72 -2.56 -2.76
C LEU A 60 6.20 -2.73 -3.10
N LYS A 61 6.87 -3.76 -2.57
CA LYS A 61 8.25 -4.09 -2.94
C LYS A 61 8.36 -4.43 -4.43
N LYS A 62 7.50 -5.31 -4.92
CA LYS A 62 7.45 -5.76 -6.32
C LYS A 62 7.07 -4.67 -7.31
N SER A 63 6.35 -3.64 -6.87
CA SER A 63 5.96 -2.52 -7.73
C SER A 63 7.14 -1.73 -8.30
N GLY A 64 8.32 -1.79 -7.65
CA GLY A 64 9.50 -1.01 -8.07
C GLY A 64 9.38 0.51 -7.88
N ALA A 65 8.20 1.02 -7.53
CA ALA A 65 7.97 2.46 -7.43
C ALA A 65 8.86 3.12 -6.37
N PRO A 66 9.39 4.33 -6.62
CA PRO A 66 10.27 5.01 -5.68
C PRO A 66 9.53 5.36 -4.38
N GLN A 67 8.30 5.86 -4.48
CA GLN A 67 7.44 6.12 -3.31
C GLN A 67 6.47 4.95 -3.08
N LYS A 68 6.48 4.40 -1.87
CA LYS A 68 5.61 3.29 -1.46
C LYS A 68 4.72 3.74 -0.31
N VAL A 69 3.41 3.52 -0.45
CA VAL A 69 2.42 3.92 0.54
C VAL A 69 1.56 2.72 0.93
N LEU A 70 1.47 2.42 2.22
CA LEU A 70 0.55 1.43 2.77
C LEU A 70 -0.54 2.16 3.54
N GLN A 71 -1.79 2.06 3.08
CA GLN A 71 -2.94 2.70 3.69
C GLN A 71 -3.75 1.68 4.48
N VAL A 72 -3.95 1.94 5.78
CA VAL A 72 -4.52 0.97 6.73
C VAL A 72 -5.48 1.64 7.72
N PRO A 73 -6.36 0.91 8.42
CA PRO A 73 -7.07 1.43 9.58
C PRO A 73 -6.09 1.99 10.61
N GLN A 74 -6.49 3.03 11.34
CA GLN A 74 -5.59 3.75 12.25
C GLN A 74 -4.99 2.82 13.33
N LYS A 75 -5.79 1.88 13.86
CA LYS A 75 -5.36 0.89 14.85
C LYS A 75 -4.23 -0.02 14.35
N ASP A 76 -4.15 -0.24 13.03
CA ASP A 76 -3.21 -1.19 12.42
C ASP A 76 -1.93 -0.52 11.91
N MET A 77 -1.78 0.80 12.08
CA MET A 77 -0.61 1.53 11.58
C MET A 77 0.71 1.00 12.16
N GLY A 78 0.73 0.59 13.43
CA GLY A 78 1.92 -0.01 14.06
C GLY A 78 2.31 -1.33 13.42
N SER A 79 1.34 -2.21 13.21
CA SER A 79 1.53 -3.51 12.53
C SER A 79 1.97 -3.33 11.08
N ALA A 80 1.42 -2.34 10.38
CA ALA A 80 1.80 -1.99 9.02
C ALA A 80 3.26 -1.53 8.92
N VAL A 81 3.74 -0.71 9.87
CA VAL A 81 5.16 -0.31 9.93
C VAL A 81 6.06 -1.54 10.10
N LYS A 82 5.71 -2.45 11.03
CA LYS A 82 6.45 -3.69 11.24
C LYS A 82 6.49 -4.56 9.98
N ALA A 83 5.37 -4.70 9.28
CA ALA A 83 5.30 -5.46 8.03
C ALA A 83 6.18 -4.86 6.93
N MET A 84 6.18 -3.53 6.75
CA MET A 84 7.07 -2.86 5.79
C MET A 84 8.55 -3.05 6.12
N ARG A 85 8.91 -2.93 7.41
CA ARG A 85 10.29 -3.18 7.86
C ARG A 85 10.70 -4.63 7.62
N LYS A 86 9.86 -5.61 7.97
CA LYS A 86 10.11 -7.05 7.75
C LYS A 86 10.27 -7.38 6.26
N ALA A 87 9.54 -6.68 5.38
CA ALA A 87 9.69 -6.82 3.93
C ALA A 87 10.99 -6.16 3.38
N GLY A 88 11.72 -5.42 4.21
CA GLY A 88 12.95 -4.71 3.83
C GLY A 88 12.70 -3.45 2.99
N ILE A 89 11.52 -2.83 3.12
CA ILE A 89 11.14 -1.64 2.36
C ILE A 89 10.93 -0.43 3.27
N GLY A 90 11.34 0.73 2.78
CA GLY A 90 10.95 2.02 3.32
C GLY A 90 9.68 2.53 2.64
N GLY A 91 9.06 3.56 3.20
CA GLY A 91 7.91 4.21 2.61
C GLY A 91 7.07 4.96 3.64
N THR A 92 5.78 5.12 3.35
CA THR A 92 4.83 5.82 4.22
C THR A 92 3.68 4.91 4.59
N VAL A 93 3.37 4.80 5.87
CA VAL A 93 2.10 4.24 6.35
C VAL A 93 1.13 5.39 6.56
N LYS A 94 -0.08 5.30 6.02
CA LYS A 94 -1.14 6.31 6.20
C LYS A 94 -2.39 5.67 6.80
N ASN A 95 -3.12 6.43 7.62
CA ASN A 95 -4.45 5.99 8.02
C ASN A 95 -5.46 6.18 6.88
N MET A 96 -6.58 5.46 6.95
CA MET A 96 -7.69 5.57 5.99
C MET A 96 -8.22 7.00 5.82
N GLY A 97 -8.23 7.79 6.90
CA GLY A 97 -8.64 9.20 6.90
C GLY A 97 -7.61 10.17 6.32
N ARG A 98 -6.37 9.71 6.05
CA ARG A 98 -5.22 10.52 5.57
C ARG A 98 -4.79 11.66 6.49
N THR A 99 -5.30 11.70 7.71
CA THR A 99 -4.93 12.69 8.74
C THR A 99 -3.63 12.33 9.44
N LYS A 100 -3.29 11.03 9.49
CA LYS A 100 -2.07 10.53 10.16
C LYS A 100 -1.20 9.77 9.17
N ARG A 101 0.11 10.00 9.26
CA ARG A 101 1.13 9.33 8.45
C ARG A 101 2.38 9.07 9.26
N TRP A 102 2.98 7.89 9.09
CA TRP A 102 4.26 7.53 9.68
C TRP A 102 5.25 7.15 8.58
N ARG A 103 6.48 7.68 8.69
CA ARG A 103 7.56 7.36 7.75
C ARG A 103 8.27 6.10 8.22
N VAL A 104 8.38 5.12 7.33
CA VAL A 104 9.16 3.91 7.54
C VAL A 104 10.52 4.10 6.87
N ARG A 105 11.58 4.19 7.66
CA ARG A 105 12.95 4.13 7.15
C ARG A 105 13.24 2.70 6.70
N ARG A 106 13.90 2.56 5.56
CA ARG A 106 14.38 1.25 5.11
C ARG A 106 15.44 0.79 6.12
N PRO A 107 15.39 -0.45 6.63
CA PRO A 107 16.49 -0.99 7.42
C PRO A 107 17.79 -0.83 6.60
N GLY A 108 18.85 -0.33 7.24
CA GLY A 108 20.19 -0.32 6.63
C GLY A 108 20.54 -1.74 6.19
N LYS A 109 21.22 -1.85 5.04
CA LYS A 109 21.73 -3.13 4.55
C LYS A 109 22.83 -3.63 5.47
#